data_AF-A0A2V6V8U2-F1
#
_entry.id   AF-A0A2V6V8U2-F1
#
_cell.length_a   1.000
_cell.length_b   1.000
_cell.length_c   1.000
_cell.angle_alpha   90.00
_cell.angle_beta   90.00
_cell.angle_gamma   90.00
#
_symmetry.space_group_name_H-M   'P 1'
#
loop_
_entity.id
_entity.type
_entity.pdbx_description
1 polymer ?
#
loop_
_entity_poly.entity_id
_entity_poly.type
_entity_poly.pdbx_seq_one_letter_code
_entity_poly.pdbx_strand_id
1 'polypeptide(L)'
;MRTLTLIVLVSIAAAGTAHGQVPTAADFDACNDEAPAVARAGGASPTTGDHARAKGARAGTTTGPGAFTVPLVESSDPQIRGMNAEGAKDPAYQAAYRSCMRRKGF
;
A
#
# COMPACT_ATOMS: atom_id res chain seq x y z
N MET A 1 2.39 -17.49 -51.92
CA MET A 1 2.42 -16.13 -51.35
C MET A 1 2.52 -16.27 -49.84
N ARG A 2 3.62 -15.79 -49.23
CA ARG A 2 3.92 -16.01 -47.80
C ARG A 2 4.04 -14.63 -47.15
N THR A 3 2.99 -14.20 -46.49
CA THR A 3 2.90 -12.87 -45.86
C THR A 3 3.75 -12.85 -44.59
N LEU A 4 4.79 -12.00 -44.56
CA LEU A 4 5.55 -11.67 -43.36
C LEU A 4 4.77 -10.63 -42.54
N THR A 5 4.32 -11.01 -41.34
CA THR A 5 3.69 -10.09 -40.39
C THR A 5 4.77 -9.50 -39.49
N LEU A 6 5.05 -8.20 -39.62
CA LEU A 6 5.94 -7.45 -38.71
C LEU A 6 5.13 -7.05 -37.47
N ILE A 7 5.46 -7.61 -36.31
CA ILE A 7 4.92 -7.19 -35.02
C ILE A 7 5.80 -6.05 -34.49
N VAL A 8 5.30 -4.82 -34.53
CA VAL A 8 5.95 -3.66 -33.90
C VAL A 8 5.54 -3.64 -32.42
N LEU A 9 6.44 -4.07 -31.54
CA LEU A 9 6.29 -3.90 -30.10
C LEU A 9 6.68 -2.47 -29.73
N VAL A 10 5.70 -1.59 -29.53
CA VAL A 10 5.92 -0.26 -28.96
C VAL A 10 6.03 -0.40 -27.45
N SER A 11 7.25 -0.45 -26.93
CA SER A 11 7.51 -0.38 -25.49
C SER A 11 7.43 1.08 -25.04
N ILE A 12 6.33 1.48 -24.40
CA ILE A 12 6.24 2.77 -23.72
C ILE A 12 6.97 2.64 -22.38
N ALA A 13 8.24 3.04 -22.34
CA ALA A 13 8.97 3.19 -21.09
C ALA A 13 8.54 4.52 -20.44
N ALA A 14 7.58 4.46 -19.52
CA ALA A 14 7.24 5.59 -18.66
C ALA A 14 8.36 5.77 -17.62
N ALA A 15 9.35 6.61 -17.93
CA ALA A 15 10.31 7.12 -16.96
C ALA A 15 9.61 8.18 -16.10
N GLY A 16 8.93 7.75 -15.04
CA GLY A 16 8.44 8.66 -14.00
C GLY A 16 9.62 9.23 -13.21
N THR A 17 9.73 10.55 -13.16
CA THR A 17 10.69 11.25 -12.31
C THR A 17 10.35 10.99 -10.84
N ALA A 18 11.18 10.21 -10.16
CA ALA A 18 11.08 9.95 -8.73
C ALA A 18 11.50 11.19 -7.92
N HIS A 19 10.70 12.25 -7.95
CA HIS A 19 10.66 13.17 -6.82
C HIS A 19 9.89 12.45 -5.73
N GLY A 20 10.53 12.21 -4.58
CA GLY A 20 9.96 11.52 -3.43
C GLY A 20 8.73 12.26 -2.92
N GLN A 21 7.60 11.99 -3.56
CA GLN A 21 6.36 12.66 -3.27
C GLN A 21 5.89 12.11 -1.92
N VAL A 22 5.59 13.02 -1.00
CA VAL A 22 5.12 12.69 0.34
C VAL A 22 3.63 12.40 0.18
N PRO A 23 3.12 11.19 0.52
CA PRO A 23 1.72 10.89 0.27
C PRO A 23 0.80 11.84 1.02
N THR A 24 -0.28 12.26 0.35
CA THR A 24 -1.22 13.27 0.84
C THR A 24 -2.35 12.62 1.64
N ALA A 25 -3.15 13.44 2.35
CA ALA A 25 -4.36 12.94 3.01
C ALA A 25 -5.31 12.23 2.04
N ALA A 26 -5.46 12.76 0.82
CA ALA A 26 -6.29 12.15 -0.21
C ALA A 26 -5.76 10.79 -0.69
N ASP A 27 -4.44 10.56 -0.64
CA ASP A 27 -3.86 9.25 -0.94
C ASP A 27 -4.18 8.24 0.16
N PHE A 28 -4.11 8.67 1.42
CA PHE A 28 -4.46 7.84 2.56
C PHE A 28 -5.94 7.44 2.50
N ASP A 29 -6.83 8.41 2.29
CA ASP A 29 -8.27 8.18 2.22
C ASP A 29 -8.62 7.19 1.09
N ALA A 30 -8.10 7.44 -0.12
CA ALA A 30 -8.33 6.55 -1.26
C ALA A 30 -7.83 5.12 -0.99
N CYS A 31 -6.65 4.97 -0.36
CA CYS A 31 -6.12 3.64 -0.06
C CYS A 31 -6.83 2.96 1.12
N ASN A 32 -7.35 3.71 2.09
CA ASN A 32 -8.16 3.18 3.17
C ASN A 32 -9.55 2.73 2.67
N ASP A 33 -10.14 3.45 1.72
CA ASP A 33 -11.42 3.08 1.10
C ASP A 33 -11.30 1.81 0.24
N GLU A 34 -10.17 1.64 -0.46
CA GLU A 34 -9.92 0.46 -1.31
C GLU A 34 -9.59 -0.81 -0.49
N ALA A 35 -8.82 -0.66 0.59
CA ALA A 35 -8.20 -1.77 1.31
C ALA A 35 -9.18 -2.88 1.77
N PRO A 36 -10.38 -2.59 2.32
CA PRO A 36 -11.32 -3.63 2.74
C PRO A 36 -11.76 -4.54 1.59
N ALA A 37 -12.04 -3.97 0.41
CA ALA A 37 -12.50 -4.74 -0.74
C ALA A 37 -11.39 -5.64 -1.27
N VAL A 38 -10.17 -5.11 -1.39
CA VAL A 38 -9.00 -5.86 -1.87
C VAL A 38 -8.57 -6.94 -0.88
N ALA A 39 -8.62 -6.66 0.43
CA ALA A 39 -8.32 -7.64 1.46
C ALA A 39 -9.30 -8.83 1.41
N ARG A 40 -10.61 -8.56 1.30
CA ARG A 40 -11.64 -9.61 1.16
C ARG A 40 -11.49 -10.44 -0.11
N ALA A 41 -11.03 -9.81 -1.20
CA ALA A 41 -10.77 -10.49 -2.47
C ALA A 41 -9.43 -11.26 -2.48
N GLY A 42 -8.60 -11.15 -1.44
CA GLY A 42 -7.25 -11.72 -1.43
C GLY A 42 -6.31 -11.07 -2.46
N GLY A 43 -6.59 -9.83 -2.87
CA GLY A 43 -5.86 -9.13 -3.93
C GLY A 43 -4.45 -8.67 -3.56
N ALA A 44 -4.04 -8.85 -2.30
CA ALA A 44 -2.67 -8.66 -1.84
C ALA A 44 -2.33 -9.69 -0.76
N SER A 45 -1.23 -10.42 -0.93
CA SER A 45 -0.74 -11.36 0.07
C SER A 45 0.01 -10.62 1.19
N PRO A 46 -0.34 -10.86 2.47
CA PRO A 46 0.41 -10.30 3.59
C PRO A 46 1.85 -10.78 3.66
N THR A 47 2.71 -9.90 4.15
CA THR A 47 4.12 -10.18 4.44
C THR A 47 4.32 -10.43 5.94
N THR A 48 5.47 -10.99 6.33
CA THR A 48 5.85 -11.11 7.75
C THR A 48 5.78 -9.76 8.49
N GLY A 49 6.15 -8.66 7.81
CA GLY A 49 6.03 -7.31 8.37
C GLY A 49 4.58 -6.91 8.67
N ASP A 50 3.63 -7.29 7.82
CA ASP A 50 2.20 -7.03 8.05
C ASP A 50 1.68 -7.79 9.26
N HIS A 51 2.06 -9.05 9.39
CA HIS A 51 1.69 -9.85 10.54
C HIS A 51 2.27 -9.29 11.85
N ALA A 52 3.53 -8.86 11.83
CA ALA A 52 4.19 -8.26 13.00
C ALA A 52 3.52 -6.94 13.41
N ARG A 53 3.26 -6.04 12.46
CA ARG A 53 2.57 -4.77 12.72
C ARG A 53 1.13 -4.99 13.20
N ALA A 54 0.39 -5.91 12.58
CA ALA A 54 -0.98 -6.22 13.00
C ALA A 54 -1.03 -6.80 14.42
N LYS A 55 -0.04 -7.65 14.79
CA LYS A 55 0.12 -8.12 16.17
C LYS A 55 0.38 -6.95 17.13
N GLY A 56 1.29 -6.04 16.79
CA GLY A 56 1.57 -4.85 17.60
C GLY A 56 0.34 -3.94 17.77
N ALA A 57 -0.40 -3.71 16.68
CA ALA A 57 -1.64 -2.93 16.67
C ALA A 57 -2.71 -3.52 17.59
N ARG A 58 -2.88 -4.85 17.59
CA ARG A 58 -3.82 -5.55 18.50
C ARG A 58 -3.40 -5.46 19.96
N ALA A 59 -2.10 -5.44 20.23
CA ALA A 59 -1.54 -5.34 21.57
C ALA A 59 -1.50 -3.90 22.11
N GLY A 60 -1.81 -2.90 21.29
CA GLY A 60 -1.61 -1.48 21.63
C GLY A 60 -0.12 -1.11 21.75
N THR A 61 0.79 -2.01 21.36
CA THR A 61 2.24 -1.82 21.44
C THR A 61 2.79 -1.52 20.06
N THR A 62 2.75 -0.25 19.66
CA THR A 62 3.56 0.25 18.53
C THR A 62 4.83 0.88 19.06
N THR A 63 5.83 0.06 19.36
CA THR A 63 7.18 0.47 19.79
C THR A 63 8.14 0.71 18.61
N GLY A 64 7.63 1.23 17.48
CA GLY A 64 8.42 1.52 16.28
C GLY A 64 8.10 2.90 15.68
N PRO A 65 8.76 3.31 14.57
CA PRO A 65 8.63 4.64 13.95
C PRO A 65 7.25 4.96 13.37
N GLY A 66 6.24 4.16 13.71
CA GLY A 66 4.87 4.54 13.53
C GLY A 66 3.98 4.14 14.70
N ALA A 67 3.65 5.14 15.52
CA ALA A 67 2.70 5.01 16.60
C ALA A 67 1.32 5.51 16.14
N PHE A 68 0.26 4.83 16.56
CA PHE A 68 -1.10 5.32 16.36
C PHE A 68 -1.36 6.46 17.34
N THR A 69 -1.15 7.71 16.93
CA THR A 69 -1.45 8.91 17.74
C THR A 69 -2.85 9.46 17.49
N VAL A 70 -3.57 8.89 16.52
CA VAL A 70 -4.90 9.28 16.02
C VAL A 70 -5.59 8.00 15.50
N PRO A 71 -6.86 8.01 15.00
CA PRO A 71 -7.43 6.82 14.32
C PRO A 71 -6.67 6.41 13.03
N LEU A 72 -5.49 6.98 12.78
CA LEU A 72 -4.59 6.74 11.66
C LEU A 72 -3.20 6.36 12.20
N VAL A 73 -2.48 5.55 11.42
CA VAL A 73 -1.10 5.18 11.65
C VAL A 73 -0.24 6.36 11.29
N GLU A 74 0.43 6.96 12.28
CA GLU A 74 1.49 7.89 11.96
C GLU A 74 2.77 7.10 11.71
N SER A 75 3.51 7.32 10.62
CA SER A 75 4.72 6.54 10.31
C SER A 75 5.69 7.28 9.40
N SER A 76 7.00 7.09 9.58
CA SER A 76 8.01 7.55 8.62
C SER A 76 7.99 6.78 7.30
N ASP A 77 7.43 5.56 7.30
CA ASP A 77 7.30 4.74 6.09
C ASP A 77 6.07 5.22 5.29
N PRO A 78 6.27 5.81 4.09
CA PRO A 78 5.17 6.36 3.30
C PRO A 78 4.16 5.30 2.87
N GLN A 79 4.52 4.01 2.88
CA GLN A 79 3.65 2.91 2.46
C GLN A 79 2.61 2.51 3.51
N ILE A 80 2.82 2.91 4.77
CA ILE A 80 1.93 2.58 5.88
C ILE A 80 1.44 3.81 6.65
N ARG A 81 2.00 4.99 6.38
CA ARG A 81 1.52 6.25 6.93
C ARG A 81 0.09 6.53 6.49
N GLY A 82 -0.74 7.05 7.40
CA GLY A 82 -2.13 7.40 7.15
C GLY A 82 -3.07 6.18 7.09
N MET A 83 -2.59 4.97 7.35
CA MET A 83 -3.43 3.78 7.35
C MET A 83 -4.42 3.82 8.53
N ASN A 84 -5.66 3.41 8.32
CA ASN A 84 -6.66 3.32 9.38
C ASN A 84 -6.18 2.42 10.54
N ALA A 85 -6.28 2.90 11.78
CA ALA A 85 -5.79 2.20 12.96
C ALA A 85 -6.54 0.89 13.26
N GLU A 86 -7.83 0.82 12.94
CA GLU A 86 -8.61 -0.43 13.05
C GLU A 86 -8.20 -1.41 11.95
N GLY A 87 -8.10 -0.93 10.70
CA GLY A 87 -7.60 -1.72 9.58
C GLY A 87 -6.19 -2.25 9.81
N ALA A 88 -5.33 -1.49 10.49
CA ALA A 88 -3.98 -1.93 10.83
C ALA A 88 -3.94 -3.18 11.73
N LYS A 89 -5.03 -3.55 12.40
CA LYS A 89 -5.12 -4.81 13.15
C LYS A 89 -5.31 -6.03 12.24
N ASP A 90 -5.45 -5.86 10.94
CA ASP A 90 -5.60 -6.94 9.96
C ASP A 90 -4.40 -6.97 8.98
N PRO A 91 -3.60 -8.05 8.94
CA PRO A 91 -2.49 -8.15 7.99
C PRO A 91 -2.94 -8.12 6.52
N ALA A 92 -4.15 -8.58 6.19
CA ALA A 92 -4.70 -8.50 4.83
C ALA A 92 -5.02 -7.06 4.43
N TYR A 93 -5.62 -6.30 5.34
CA TYR A 93 -5.83 -4.86 5.16
C TYR A 93 -4.51 -4.10 4.97
N GLN A 94 -3.49 -4.37 5.80
CA GLN A 94 -2.18 -3.72 5.65
C GLN A 94 -1.55 -4.01 4.28
N ALA A 95 -1.65 -5.25 3.81
CA ALA A 95 -1.13 -5.65 2.52
C ALA A 95 -1.86 -4.95 1.36
N ALA A 96 -3.19 -4.83 1.47
CA ALA A 96 -4.02 -4.12 0.50
C ALA A 96 -3.69 -2.63 0.46
N TYR A 97 -3.63 -1.97 1.62
CA TYR A 97 -3.26 -0.56 1.74
C TYR A 97 -1.88 -0.27 1.15
N ARG A 98 -0.85 -1.03 1.57
CA ARG A 98 0.51 -0.89 1.02
C ARG A 98 0.52 -1.09 -0.50
N SER A 99 -0.27 -2.04 -1.00
CA SER A 99 -0.36 -2.28 -2.44
C SER A 99 -0.95 -1.08 -3.19
N CYS A 100 -1.97 -0.42 -2.63
CA CYS A 100 -2.48 0.84 -3.16
C CYS A 100 -1.42 1.95 -3.15
N MET A 101 -0.72 2.15 -2.02
CA MET A 101 0.35 3.14 -1.90
C MET A 101 1.47 2.95 -2.94
N ARG A 102 1.92 1.70 -3.14
CA ARG A 102 2.92 1.35 -4.15
C ARG A 102 2.47 1.69 -5.57
N ARG A 103 1.19 1.42 -5.91
CA ARG A 103 0.65 1.76 -7.24
C ARG A 103 0.59 3.26 -7.48
N LYS A 104 0.47 4.06 -6.40
CA LYS A 104 0.53 5.53 -6.44
C LYS A 104 1.96 6.08 -6.44
N GLY A 105 2.97 5.23 -6.26
CA GLY A 105 4.39 5.60 -6.31
C GLY A 105 5.04 5.87 -4.95
N PHE A 106 4.45 5.38 -3.86
CA PHE A 106 4.95 5.54 -2.48
C PHE A 106 5.54 4.25 -1.89
#